data_AF-A0A943FHF8-F1
#
_entry.id   AF-A0A943FHF8-F1
#
_cell.length_a   1.000
_cell.length_b   1.000
_cell.length_c   1.000
_cell.angle_alpha   90.00
_cell.angle_beta   90.00
_cell.angle_gamma   90.00
#
_symmetry.space_group_name_H-M   'P 1'
#
loop_
_entity.id
_entity.type
_entity.pdbx_description
1 polymer ?
#
loop_
_entity_poly.entity_id
_entity_poly.type
_entity_poly.pdbx_seq_one_letter_code
_entity_poly.pdbx_strand_id
1 'polypeptide(L)'
;MKKLLATILALVLALGLCSVSWAAGLTTETDGVYHIKSGEELLAFAKMVNDDSKTFEGEKVVLDNDIDISTQEWTPIGERKTGGIKFKGTFDGQNKTITLKITNCTDYGALFEAIEGATVQNVTVAGTVSGASVAGVVGQAGAGSKIINCTNKASVTGSSKAAGVVVKIEGNGVEVIGCKNEGSIGDEAPNGAAGIVTYAESANFIVKNCTNSGSISGKGASGIVYNVSDDGTGVVESCVNTGAVKSTSDSNAAAGIVAVNSKGNELTIKDCRNEGKIEGSLCSAISYNEFSNVSSAPNTNSGEIAATKSRSISESEATLDGNCALNLTVHPYAVLKISSGSYTGSIENKGSLTVNGGTFDANKNFINHNKLVINSGTFERGVRTTEDGETTINGGELETDVTTEGGKLTIAGGIFGGEVHAKDGGKVEIKGGKFTFNTTTNEVIDIQGDTSAVTISNGEFAQVSAARFCPHNENQLTVTGGIFTSEEMVTKLMGDAVNGPCATVVDGQNTMYAVGSAAIASAANSGKKVTVTKGGEITGINANVKITVADGVGDVTVNGEKVSSGEYTVPEEQKPSNNYYYYSPSTTTTDTTKGSPKTFDAGIGIYALTAVLSVTGMAWTAKKREN
;
A
#
# COMPACT_ATOMS: atom_id res chain seq x y z
N MET A 1 -47.66 45.53 72.58
CA MET A 1 -47.66 45.61 71.09
C MET A 1 -46.39 46.20 70.49
N LYS A 2 -45.82 47.31 70.99
CA LYS A 2 -44.63 47.94 70.37
C LYS A 2 -43.34 47.09 70.34
N LYS A 3 -43.07 46.25 71.36
CA LYS A 3 -41.88 45.38 71.39
C LYS A 3 -41.97 44.15 70.46
N LEU A 4 -43.18 43.65 70.21
CA LEU A 4 -43.42 42.49 69.32
C LEU A 4 -43.37 42.91 67.84
N LEU A 5 -43.83 44.12 67.52
CA LEU A 5 -43.69 44.68 66.17
C LEU A 5 -42.24 44.96 65.80
N ALA A 6 -41.43 45.45 66.76
CA ALA A 6 -40.02 45.75 66.52
C ALA A 6 -39.17 44.49 66.27
N THR A 7 -39.45 43.38 66.97
CA THR A 7 -38.76 42.10 66.72
C THR A 7 -39.19 41.44 65.42
N ILE A 8 -40.46 41.55 65.02
CA ILE A 8 -40.93 41.06 63.71
C ILE A 8 -40.32 41.89 62.57
N LEU A 9 -40.26 43.22 62.72
CA LEU A 9 -39.66 44.08 61.70
C LEU A 9 -38.15 43.86 61.56
N ALA A 10 -37.44 43.63 62.66
CA ALA A 10 -36.02 43.29 62.65
C ALA A 10 -35.75 41.89 62.05
N LEU A 11 -36.63 40.92 62.28
CA LEU A 11 -36.53 39.58 61.67
C LEU A 11 -36.83 39.64 60.16
N VAL A 12 -37.80 40.46 59.72
CA VAL A 12 -38.12 40.67 58.30
C VAL A 12 -37.02 41.45 57.58
N LEU A 13 -36.37 42.41 58.24
CA LEU A 13 -35.18 43.09 57.70
C LEU A 13 -33.96 42.17 57.65
N ALA A 14 -33.75 41.31 58.66
CA ALA A 14 -32.67 40.33 58.67
C ALA A 14 -32.87 39.17 57.68
N LEU A 15 -34.12 38.75 57.43
CA LEU A 15 -34.47 37.75 56.41
C LEU A 15 -34.50 38.34 54.99
N GLY A 16 -34.73 39.65 54.84
CA GLY A 16 -34.60 40.38 53.57
C GLY A 16 -33.16 40.69 53.15
N LEU A 17 -32.19 40.57 54.06
CA LEU A 17 -30.75 40.76 53.80
C LEU A 17 -30.01 39.44 53.48
N CYS A 18 -30.68 38.28 53.62
CA CYS A 18 -30.12 36.96 53.34
C CYS A 18 -30.88 36.28 52.19
N SER A 19 -30.73 36.79 50.96
CA SER A 19 -30.85 36.03 49.69
C SER A 19 -30.78 36.95 48.47
N VAL A 20 -29.78 37.82 48.41
CA VAL A 20 -29.19 38.17 47.12
C VAL A 20 -27.94 37.30 46.99
N SER A 21 -28.16 36.05 46.61
CA SER A 21 -27.17 35.32 45.83
C SER A 21 -26.96 36.15 44.58
N TRP A 22 -25.95 37.04 44.58
CA TRP A 22 -25.42 37.60 43.35
C TRP A 22 -24.99 36.38 42.55
N ALA A 23 -25.78 36.00 41.55
CA ALA A 23 -25.26 35.10 40.53
C ALA A 23 -24.00 35.79 40.02
N ALA A 24 -22.83 35.20 40.26
CA ALA A 24 -21.57 35.72 39.78
C ALA A 24 -21.66 35.73 38.25
N GLY A 25 -22.05 36.86 37.68
CA GLY A 25 -22.10 37.04 36.24
C GLY A 25 -20.68 37.09 35.72
N LEU A 26 -20.40 36.35 34.66
CA LEU A 26 -19.12 36.44 33.97
C LEU A 26 -19.05 37.79 33.23
N THR A 27 -18.08 38.62 33.57
CA THR A 27 -17.84 39.93 32.96
C THR A 27 -16.41 40.02 32.45
N THR A 28 -16.14 40.98 31.56
CA THR A 28 -14.77 41.20 31.09
C THR A 28 -13.94 41.87 32.17
N GLU A 29 -12.66 41.52 32.26
CA GLU A 29 -11.69 42.25 33.06
C GLU A 29 -11.19 43.52 32.36
N THR A 30 -10.23 44.22 32.97
CA THR A 30 -9.67 45.48 32.46
C THR A 30 -8.98 45.35 31.10
N ASP A 31 -8.60 44.14 30.72
CA ASP A 31 -7.98 43.83 29.44
C ASP A 31 -9.01 43.53 28.33
N GLY A 32 -10.30 43.55 28.65
CA GLY A 32 -11.39 43.24 27.71
C GLY A 32 -11.60 41.74 27.46
N VAL A 33 -10.99 40.87 28.28
CA VAL A 33 -11.11 39.40 28.17
C VAL A 33 -12.04 38.87 29.25
N TYR A 34 -12.80 37.82 28.95
CA TYR A 34 -13.58 37.09 29.95
C TYR A 34 -12.71 36.03 30.63
N HIS A 35 -12.56 36.11 31.94
CA HIS A 35 -11.76 35.18 32.74
C HIS A 35 -12.66 34.23 33.54
N ILE A 36 -12.51 32.92 33.31
CA ILE A 36 -13.19 31.87 34.06
C ILE A 36 -12.22 31.30 35.10
N LYS A 37 -12.53 31.49 36.37
CA LYS A 37 -11.70 31.09 37.52
C LYS A 37 -12.33 29.95 38.32
N SER A 38 -13.62 29.71 38.14
CA SER A 38 -14.43 28.77 38.91
C SER A 38 -15.47 28.03 38.05
N GLY A 39 -16.03 26.94 38.61
CA GLY A 39 -17.11 26.20 37.95
C GLY A 39 -18.39 27.02 37.76
N GLU A 40 -18.72 27.90 38.71
CA GLU A 40 -19.88 28.80 38.62
C GLU A 40 -19.76 29.76 37.44
N GLU A 41 -18.56 30.31 37.19
CA GLU A 41 -18.29 31.19 36.04
C GLU A 41 -18.31 30.42 34.71
N LEU A 42 -17.88 29.15 34.69
CA LEU A 42 -18.00 28.29 33.51
C LEU A 42 -19.47 28.00 33.17
N LEU A 43 -20.30 27.73 34.19
CA LEU A 43 -21.75 27.57 34.01
C LEU A 43 -22.41 28.88 33.56
N ALA A 44 -21.99 30.02 34.11
CA ALA A 44 -22.46 31.34 33.68
C ALA A 44 -22.09 31.62 32.22
N PHE A 45 -20.87 31.27 31.79
CA PHE A 45 -20.45 31.38 30.39
C PHE A 45 -21.35 30.56 29.46
N ALA A 46 -21.60 29.29 29.78
CA ALA A 46 -22.47 28.43 28.99
C ALA A 46 -23.88 29.02 28.88
N LYS A 47 -24.41 29.56 29.98
CA LYS A 47 -25.69 30.25 30.01
C LYS A 47 -25.72 31.51 29.13
N MET A 48 -24.66 32.31 29.12
CA MET A 48 -24.59 33.51 28.27
C MET A 48 -24.69 33.17 26.77
N VAL A 49 -24.13 32.03 26.36
CA VAL A 49 -24.25 31.56 24.97
C VAL A 49 -25.65 31.02 24.70
N ASN A 50 -26.14 30.14 25.58
CA ASN A 50 -27.35 29.35 25.32
C ASN A 50 -28.66 30.11 25.58
N ASP A 51 -28.71 30.91 26.65
CA ASP A 51 -29.93 31.60 27.09
C ASP A 51 -29.91 33.08 26.68
N ASP A 52 -28.77 33.76 26.85
CA ASP A 52 -28.65 35.20 26.57
C ASP A 52 -28.30 35.50 25.10
N SER A 53 -28.19 34.45 24.27
CA SER A 53 -27.93 34.53 22.83
C SER A 53 -26.66 35.29 22.42
N LYS A 54 -25.66 35.34 23.31
CA LYS A 54 -24.37 35.99 23.03
C LYS A 54 -23.45 35.02 22.29
N THR A 55 -23.10 35.34 21.04
CA THR A 55 -22.24 34.48 20.19
C THR A 55 -20.75 34.56 20.53
N PHE A 56 -20.31 35.62 21.22
CA PHE A 56 -18.91 35.96 21.49
C PHE A 56 -18.05 36.20 20.23
N GLU A 57 -18.66 36.52 19.08
CA GLU A 57 -17.91 36.81 17.86
C GLU A 57 -16.90 37.95 18.07
N GLY A 58 -15.62 37.68 17.77
CA GLY A 58 -14.52 38.62 17.99
C GLY A 58 -14.05 38.78 19.44
N GLU A 59 -14.68 38.11 20.40
CA GLU A 59 -14.34 38.18 21.82
C GLU A 59 -13.51 36.97 22.27
N LYS A 60 -12.76 37.14 23.38
CA LYS A 60 -11.89 36.11 23.96
C LYS A 60 -12.37 35.72 25.36
N VAL A 61 -12.38 34.41 25.62
CA VAL A 61 -12.67 33.77 26.91
C VAL A 61 -11.48 32.89 27.28
N VAL A 62 -11.01 32.99 28.52
CA VAL A 62 -9.85 32.24 29.02
C VAL A 62 -10.14 31.50 30.31
N LEU A 63 -9.50 30.33 30.50
CA LEU A 63 -9.46 29.65 31.79
C LEU A 63 -8.23 30.10 32.57
N ASP A 64 -8.43 30.56 33.81
CA ASP A 64 -7.32 30.89 34.71
C ASP A 64 -6.89 29.68 35.57
N ASN A 65 -7.84 28.78 35.85
CA ASN A 65 -7.66 27.62 36.71
C ASN A 65 -8.15 26.33 36.03
N ASP A 66 -7.73 25.19 36.58
CA ASP A 66 -8.42 23.93 36.34
C ASP A 66 -9.80 24.01 36.99
N ILE A 67 -10.82 23.54 36.28
CA ILE A 67 -12.23 23.64 36.67
C ILE A 67 -12.80 22.24 36.84
N ASP A 68 -13.39 21.95 38.00
CA ASP A 68 -14.13 20.71 38.24
C ASP A 68 -15.61 21.01 38.47
N ILE A 69 -16.43 20.52 37.54
CA ILE A 69 -17.89 20.60 37.57
C ILE A 69 -18.52 19.20 37.47
N SER A 70 -17.75 18.14 37.77
CA SER A 70 -18.22 16.75 37.65
C SER A 70 -19.39 16.38 38.57
N THR A 71 -19.66 17.20 39.58
CA THR A 71 -20.81 17.07 40.49
C THR A 71 -21.99 17.97 40.12
N GLN A 72 -21.87 18.78 39.06
CA GLN A 72 -22.86 19.73 38.60
C GLN A 72 -23.42 19.25 37.25
N GLU A 73 -24.66 19.62 36.94
CA GLU A 73 -25.22 19.35 35.61
C GLU A 73 -24.54 20.25 34.58
N TRP A 74 -24.07 19.67 33.48
CA TRP A 74 -23.44 20.40 32.39
C TRP A 74 -24.38 20.51 31.19
N THR A 75 -24.64 21.75 30.78
CA THR A 75 -25.28 22.06 29.50
C THR A 75 -24.17 22.45 28.51
N PRO A 76 -23.97 21.68 27.43
CA PRO A 76 -22.99 22.01 26.39
C PRO A 76 -23.14 23.43 25.84
N ILE A 77 -22.02 24.06 25.49
CA ILE A 77 -21.99 25.45 25.01
C ILE A 77 -22.37 25.52 23.53
N GLY A 78 -23.32 26.42 23.20
CA GLY A 78 -23.86 26.59 21.85
C GLY A 78 -24.97 25.61 21.53
N GLU A 79 -25.71 25.86 20.45
CA GLU A 79 -26.85 25.06 20.04
C GLU A 79 -26.75 24.67 18.55
N ARG A 80 -26.88 23.37 18.28
CA ARG A 80 -26.80 22.81 16.92
C ARG A 80 -28.06 23.05 16.09
N LYS A 81 -29.22 23.15 16.74
CA LYS A 81 -30.54 23.21 16.09
C LYS A 81 -30.60 24.31 15.03
N THR A 82 -31.43 24.15 14.01
CA THR A 82 -31.63 25.18 12.98
C THR A 82 -32.04 26.49 13.64
N GLY A 83 -31.28 27.56 13.37
CA GLY A 83 -31.47 28.88 14.01
C GLY A 83 -30.96 28.98 15.46
N GLY A 84 -30.28 27.96 15.97
CA GLY A 84 -29.63 27.96 17.28
C GLY A 84 -28.41 28.86 17.35
N ILE A 85 -28.07 29.29 18.56
CA ILE A 85 -26.93 30.18 18.82
C ILE A 85 -25.67 29.34 18.93
N LYS A 86 -24.78 29.44 17.94
CA LYS A 86 -23.46 28.79 17.96
C LYS A 86 -22.43 29.70 18.64
N PHE A 87 -21.46 29.10 19.32
CA PHE A 87 -20.31 29.87 19.80
C PHE A 87 -19.41 30.28 18.62
N LYS A 88 -19.02 31.55 18.57
CA LYS A 88 -18.23 32.19 17.49
C LYS A 88 -16.95 32.89 17.99
N GLY A 89 -16.68 32.82 19.28
CA GLY A 89 -15.54 33.50 19.91
C GLY A 89 -14.25 32.70 19.91
N THR A 90 -13.29 33.19 20.67
CA THR A 90 -12.06 32.46 21.01
C THR A 90 -12.14 31.94 22.45
N PHE A 91 -12.15 30.64 22.63
CA PHE A 91 -12.01 29.98 23.93
C PHE A 91 -10.60 29.42 24.07
N ASP A 92 -9.80 29.97 24.98
CA ASP A 92 -8.42 29.57 25.23
C ASP A 92 -8.29 28.98 26.63
N GLY A 93 -8.18 27.66 26.69
CA GLY A 93 -8.06 26.92 27.94
C GLY A 93 -6.73 27.13 28.66
N GLN A 94 -5.73 27.80 28.05
CA GLN A 94 -4.40 28.03 28.66
C GLN A 94 -3.75 26.76 29.26
N ASN A 95 -3.97 25.61 28.61
CA ASN A 95 -3.56 24.27 29.03
C ASN A 95 -4.21 23.77 30.33
N LYS A 96 -5.30 24.38 30.76
CA LYS A 96 -6.09 23.96 31.92
C LYS A 96 -7.04 22.82 31.57
N THR A 97 -7.48 22.14 32.63
CA THR A 97 -8.40 21.01 32.56
C THR A 97 -9.79 21.41 33.01
N ILE A 98 -10.81 21.02 32.25
CA ILE A 98 -12.21 21.00 32.68
C ILE A 98 -12.60 19.54 32.94
N THR A 99 -12.91 19.21 34.19
CA THR A 99 -13.47 17.90 34.57
C THR A 99 -14.98 18.00 34.62
N LEU A 100 -15.67 17.25 33.77
CA LEU A 100 -17.13 17.30 33.63
C LEU A 100 -17.76 15.91 33.61
N LYS A 101 -19.08 15.87 33.84
CA LYS A 101 -19.89 14.67 33.73
C LYS A 101 -21.12 14.96 32.88
N ILE A 102 -21.18 14.32 31.72
CA ILE A 102 -22.36 14.31 30.85
C ILE A 102 -22.92 12.90 30.84
N THR A 103 -24.21 12.76 31.14
CA THR A 103 -24.91 11.47 31.14
C THR A 103 -26.24 11.59 30.41
N ASN A 104 -26.61 10.58 29.63
CA ASN A 104 -27.88 10.51 28.89
C ASN A 104 -28.13 11.73 28.00
N CYS A 105 -27.08 12.33 27.42
CA CYS A 105 -27.26 13.41 26.45
C CYS A 105 -28.01 12.88 25.23
N THR A 106 -29.04 13.61 24.80
CA THR A 106 -29.93 13.18 23.72
C THR A 106 -29.26 13.24 22.36
N ASP A 107 -28.36 14.19 22.12
CA ASP A 107 -27.49 14.25 20.93
C ASP A 107 -26.40 15.33 21.08
N TYR A 108 -25.25 15.14 20.43
CA TYR A 108 -24.09 16.05 20.38
C TYR A 108 -23.55 16.58 21.73
N GLY A 109 -23.55 15.74 22.78
CA GLY A 109 -23.01 16.11 24.08
C GLY A 109 -21.49 16.25 24.08
N ALA A 110 -20.97 17.41 24.49
CA ALA A 110 -19.55 17.71 24.65
C ALA A 110 -19.35 18.96 25.54
N LEU A 111 -18.12 19.48 25.65
CA LEU A 111 -17.89 20.81 26.22
C LEU A 111 -18.64 21.88 25.41
N PHE A 112 -18.52 21.86 24.09
CA PHE A 112 -19.29 22.70 23.16
C PHE A 112 -20.24 21.84 22.34
N GLU A 113 -21.54 22.10 22.33
CA GLU A 113 -22.47 21.42 21.41
C GLU A 113 -22.16 21.81 19.96
N ALA A 114 -22.02 23.11 19.69
CA ALA A 114 -21.88 23.65 18.34
C ALA A 114 -21.06 24.94 18.30
N ILE A 115 -20.11 24.99 17.36
CA ILE A 115 -19.26 26.15 17.08
C ILE A 115 -19.33 26.56 15.61
N GLU A 116 -19.09 27.83 15.29
CA GLU A 116 -19.01 28.35 13.92
C GLU A 116 -18.09 29.57 13.85
N GLY A 117 -17.07 29.56 12.99
CA GLY A 117 -16.06 30.62 12.93
C GLY A 117 -15.26 30.80 14.24
N ALA A 118 -15.40 29.89 15.19
CA ALA A 118 -14.80 29.98 16.51
C ALA A 118 -13.39 29.38 16.53
N THR A 119 -12.60 29.78 17.55
CA THR A 119 -11.37 29.08 17.91
C THR A 119 -11.52 28.48 19.31
N VAL A 120 -11.43 27.17 19.44
CA VAL A 120 -11.36 26.46 20.72
C VAL A 120 -9.95 25.88 20.84
N GLN A 121 -9.19 26.31 21.84
CA GLN A 121 -7.78 25.95 21.93
C GLN A 121 -7.28 25.65 23.35
N ASN A 122 -6.20 24.86 23.43
CA ASN A 122 -5.40 24.61 24.63
C ASN A 122 -6.23 24.18 25.86
N VAL A 123 -7.27 23.35 25.67
CA VAL A 123 -8.10 22.85 26.77
C VAL A 123 -8.01 21.33 26.87
N THR A 124 -7.94 20.83 28.09
CA THR A 124 -8.09 19.40 28.38
C THR A 124 -9.48 19.14 28.95
N VAL A 125 -10.22 18.17 28.41
CA VAL A 125 -11.49 17.71 28.98
C VAL A 125 -11.29 16.36 29.66
N ALA A 126 -11.68 16.25 30.93
CA ALA A 126 -11.61 15.04 31.72
C ALA A 126 -12.98 14.65 32.29
N GLY A 127 -13.09 13.44 32.84
CA GLY A 127 -14.32 12.93 33.45
C GLY A 127 -15.04 11.91 32.57
N THR A 128 -16.34 12.07 32.38
CA THR A 128 -17.16 11.07 31.66
C THR A 128 -18.20 11.75 30.79
N VAL A 129 -18.29 11.31 29.54
CA VAL A 129 -19.25 11.81 28.56
C VAL A 129 -20.05 10.63 27.98
N SER A 130 -21.36 10.63 28.21
CA SER A 130 -22.26 9.59 27.70
C SER A 130 -23.56 10.16 27.14
N GLY A 131 -24.00 9.63 25.99
CA GLY A 131 -25.20 10.05 25.27
C GLY A 131 -25.33 9.38 23.91
N ALA A 132 -26.17 9.93 23.02
CA ALA A 132 -26.33 9.39 21.67
C ALA A 132 -25.11 9.66 20.78
N SER A 133 -24.93 10.90 20.32
CA SER A 133 -23.69 11.34 19.67
C SER A 133 -22.91 12.20 20.65
N VAL A 134 -21.66 11.87 20.95
CA VAL A 134 -20.91 12.57 22.00
C VAL A 134 -19.42 12.71 21.68
N ALA A 135 -18.81 13.78 22.20
CA ALA A 135 -17.38 14.02 22.14
C ALA A 135 -16.84 14.62 23.44
N GLY A 136 -15.52 14.57 23.63
CA GLY A 136 -14.89 15.30 24.73
C GLY A 136 -15.00 16.83 24.56
N VAL A 137 -14.71 17.35 23.36
CA VAL A 137 -14.51 18.80 23.16
C VAL A 137 -15.65 19.46 22.41
N VAL A 138 -15.95 19.02 21.19
CA VAL A 138 -16.93 19.67 20.30
C VAL A 138 -17.92 18.63 19.75
N GLY A 139 -19.21 18.90 19.85
CA GLY A 139 -20.23 18.16 19.12
C GLY A 139 -20.11 18.42 17.62
N GLN A 140 -20.52 19.61 17.18
CA GLN A 140 -20.53 20.01 15.78
C GLN A 140 -19.60 21.21 15.51
N ALA A 141 -18.71 21.06 14.53
CA ALA A 141 -17.86 22.12 14.02
C ALA A 141 -18.42 22.69 12.69
N GLY A 142 -18.87 23.95 12.73
CA GLY A 142 -19.33 24.73 11.59
C GLY A 142 -18.20 25.48 10.87
N ALA A 143 -18.54 26.22 9.81
CA ALA A 143 -17.57 26.72 8.83
C ALA A 143 -16.51 27.63 9.46
N GLY A 144 -15.26 27.50 9.00
CA GLY A 144 -14.12 28.30 9.47
C GLY A 144 -13.71 28.09 10.93
N SER A 145 -14.27 27.09 11.62
CA SER A 145 -13.92 26.81 13.02
C SER A 145 -12.55 26.16 13.15
N LYS A 146 -11.86 26.45 14.25
CA LYS A 146 -10.54 25.93 14.58
C LYS A 146 -10.54 25.27 15.95
N ILE A 147 -10.12 24.02 16.01
CA ILE A 147 -9.96 23.25 17.24
C ILE A 147 -8.48 22.91 17.35
N ILE A 148 -7.77 23.53 18.31
CA ILE A 148 -6.31 23.55 18.33
C ILE A 148 -5.76 23.09 19.69
N ASN A 149 -4.87 22.10 19.71
CA ASN A 149 -4.21 21.61 20.94
C ASN A 149 -5.19 21.19 22.05
N CYS A 150 -6.40 20.77 21.69
CA CYS A 150 -7.38 20.26 22.65
C CYS A 150 -7.13 18.78 22.95
N THR A 151 -7.24 18.39 24.22
CA THR A 151 -7.00 17.01 24.67
C THR A 151 -8.25 16.43 25.31
N ASN A 152 -8.71 15.27 24.87
CA ASN A 152 -9.70 14.49 25.59
C ASN A 152 -9.03 13.43 26.47
N LYS A 153 -9.25 13.52 27.78
CA LYS A 153 -8.96 12.50 28.79
C LYS A 153 -10.23 11.85 29.36
N ALA A 154 -11.41 12.35 28.99
CA ALA A 154 -12.67 11.78 29.45
C ALA A 154 -12.94 10.42 28.80
N SER A 155 -13.60 9.54 29.55
CA SER A 155 -14.20 8.33 28.95
C SER A 155 -15.45 8.74 28.17
N VAL A 156 -15.52 8.35 26.89
CA VAL A 156 -16.61 8.70 25.97
C VAL A 156 -17.40 7.44 25.59
N THR A 157 -18.72 7.48 25.78
CA THR A 157 -19.64 6.36 25.54
C THR A 157 -20.82 6.84 24.70
N GLY A 158 -20.83 6.49 23.41
CA GLY A 158 -21.87 6.91 22.47
C GLY A 158 -22.80 5.76 22.08
N SER A 159 -24.12 5.96 22.21
CA SER A 159 -25.12 5.00 21.71
C SER A 159 -25.47 5.19 20.22
N SER A 160 -24.89 6.20 19.57
CA SER A 160 -24.91 6.43 18.12
C SER A 160 -23.50 6.68 17.58
N LYS A 161 -22.87 7.80 17.97
CA LYS A 161 -21.52 8.22 17.53
C LYS A 161 -20.67 8.57 18.74
N ALA A 162 -19.39 8.24 18.70
CA ALA A 162 -18.46 8.59 19.77
C ALA A 162 -17.16 9.18 19.21
N ALA A 163 -16.73 10.33 19.72
CA ALA A 163 -15.49 10.98 19.33
C ALA A 163 -14.64 11.34 20.55
N GLY A 164 -13.32 11.37 20.41
CA GLY A 164 -12.48 12.01 21.41
C GLY A 164 -12.64 13.53 21.34
N VAL A 165 -12.60 14.10 20.14
CA VAL A 165 -12.53 15.57 19.97
C VAL A 165 -13.79 16.15 19.32
N VAL A 166 -14.15 15.71 18.11
CA VAL A 166 -15.24 16.27 17.31
C VAL A 166 -16.19 15.17 16.82
N VAL A 167 -17.49 15.26 17.10
CA VAL A 167 -18.45 14.31 16.51
C VAL A 167 -18.56 14.52 15.00
N LYS A 168 -18.83 15.76 14.58
CA LYS A 168 -19.11 16.09 13.18
C LYS A 168 -18.47 17.40 12.74
N ILE A 169 -17.74 17.36 11.63
CA ILE A 169 -17.39 18.52 10.81
C ILE A 169 -18.47 18.69 9.75
N GLU A 170 -19.23 19.78 9.81
CA GLU A 170 -20.31 20.09 8.86
C GLU A 170 -20.03 21.34 8.02
N GLY A 171 -19.15 22.23 8.49
CA GLY A 171 -18.82 23.45 7.76
C GLY A 171 -17.50 23.38 6.99
N ASN A 172 -17.45 24.13 5.89
CA ASN A 172 -16.26 24.19 5.05
C ASN A 172 -15.07 24.81 5.80
N GLY A 173 -13.87 24.31 5.53
CA GLY A 173 -12.63 24.89 6.04
C GLY A 173 -12.43 24.76 7.55
N VAL A 174 -12.97 23.71 8.18
CA VAL A 174 -12.70 23.41 9.59
C VAL A 174 -11.30 22.83 9.76
N GLU A 175 -10.59 23.32 10.78
CA GLU A 175 -9.25 22.88 11.14
C GLU A 175 -9.25 22.20 12.52
N VAL A 176 -8.77 20.95 12.59
CA VAL A 176 -8.51 20.21 13.84
C VAL A 176 -7.01 19.92 13.91
N ILE A 177 -6.28 20.66 14.75
CA ILE A 177 -4.82 20.71 14.71
C ILE A 177 -4.23 20.41 16.09
N GLY A 178 -3.29 19.47 16.17
CA GLY A 178 -2.55 19.20 17.41
C GLY A 178 -3.40 18.57 18.52
N CYS A 179 -4.61 18.11 18.19
CA CYS A 179 -5.55 17.56 19.15
C CYS A 179 -5.20 16.12 19.54
N LYS A 180 -5.57 15.75 20.77
CA LYS A 180 -5.24 14.44 21.33
C LYS A 180 -6.46 13.76 21.93
N ASN A 181 -6.51 12.44 21.79
CA ASN A 181 -7.39 11.59 22.58
C ASN A 181 -6.58 10.59 23.39
N GLU A 182 -6.67 10.72 24.71
CA GLU A 182 -6.07 9.84 25.71
C GLU A 182 -7.13 9.04 26.48
N GLY A 183 -8.40 9.47 26.42
CA GLY A 183 -9.55 8.79 27.02
C GLY A 183 -10.03 7.58 26.21
N SER A 184 -10.65 6.62 26.89
CA SER A 184 -11.30 5.48 26.22
C SER A 184 -12.56 5.93 25.48
N ILE A 185 -12.76 5.42 24.26
CA ILE A 185 -13.94 5.63 23.45
C ILE A 185 -14.58 4.27 23.21
N GLY A 186 -15.84 4.09 23.57
CA GLY A 186 -16.42 2.75 23.56
C GLY A 186 -17.93 2.69 23.58
N ASP A 187 -18.40 1.48 23.90
CA ASP A 187 -19.75 0.94 23.71
C ASP A 187 -20.03 0.52 22.25
N GLU A 188 -21.28 0.24 21.90
CA GLU A 188 -21.67 -0.23 20.57
C GLU A 188 -21.42 0.83 19.47
N ALA A 189 -21.57 2.13 19.76
CA ALA A 189 -21.39 3.25 18.82
C ALA A 189 -21.73 2.87 17.35
N PRO A 190 -23.01 2.57 17.05
CA PRO A 190 -23.40 1.90 15.81
C PRO A 190 -23.05 2.67 14.53
N ASN A 191 -22.95 4.00 14.64
CA ASN A 191 -22.55 4.88 13.55
C ASN A 191 -21.08 5.27 13.61
N GLY A 192 -20.28 4.64 14.47
CA GLY A 192 -18.83 4.74 14.48
C GLY A 192 -18.22 5.43 15.69
N ALA A 193 -16.99 5.04 15.99
CA ALA A 193 -16.15 5.61 17.04
C ALA A 193 -14.82 6.11 16.45
N ALA A 194 -14.35 7.30 16.87
CA ALA A 194 -13.10 7.87 16.39
C ALA A 194 -12.31 8.59 17.47
N GLY A 195 -10.98 8.48 17.46
CA GLY A 195 -10.13 9.20 18.41
C GLY A 195 -10.24 10.71 18.25
N ILE A 196 -10.33 11.23 17.03
CA ILE A 196 -10.36 12.67 16.80
C ILE A 196 -11.71 13.11 16.22
N VAL A 197 -12.07 12.66 15.02
CA VAL A 197 -13.29 13.10 14.32
C VAL A 197 -14.15 11.91 13.90
N THR A 198 -15.42 11.82 14.32
CA THR A 198 -16.25 10.70 13.86
C THR A 198 -16.69 10.89 12.40
N TYR A 199 -17.21 12.07 12.04
CA TYR A 199 -17.70 12.38 10.70
C TYR A 199 -17.07 13.66 10.15
N ALA A 200 -16.44 13.57 8.99
CA ALA A 200 -15.97 14.69 8.20
C ALA A 200 -16.76 14.77 6.90
N GLU A 201 -17.80 15.62 6.89
CA GLU A 201 -18.83 15.68 5.82
C GLU A 201 -18.74 16.95 4.96
N SER A 202 -17.73 17.80 5.18
CA SER A 202 -17.66 19.14 4.59
C SER A 202 -16.32 19.40 3.89
N ALA A 203 -16.32 20.32 2.93
CA ALA A 203 -15.18 20.52 2.04
C ALA A 203 -14.01 21.25 2.71
N ASN A 204 -12.81 20.95 2.23
CA ASN A 204 -11.54 21.55 2.63
C ASN A 204 -11.24 21.45 4.14
N PHE A 205 -11.64 20.35 4.80
CA PHE A 205 -11.25 20.14 6.19
C PHE A 205 -9.76 19.82 6.31
N ILE A 206 -9.17 20.16 7.47
CA ILE A 206 -7.79 19.82 7.81
C ILE A 206 -7.79 19.10 9.17
N VAL A 207 -7.32 17.86 9.20
CA VAL A 207 -6.97 17.16 10.45
C VAL A 207 -5.47 16.94 10.45
N LYS A 208 -4.77 17.61 11.37
CA LYS A 208 -3.30 17.70 11.31
C LYS A 208 -2.63 17.56 12.66
N ASN A 209 -1.52 16.83 12.71
CA ASN A 209 -0.71 16.68 13.94
C ASN A 209 -1.52 16.10 15.12
N CYS A 210 -2.58 15.36 14.85
CA CYS A 210 -3.45 14.81 15.88
C CYS A 210 -2.97 13.43 16.34
N THR A 211 -3.25 13.06 17.59
CA THR A 211 -2.82 11.78 18.14
C THR A 211 -3.93 11.09 18.91
N ASN A 212 -4.12 9.79 18.66
CA ASN A 212 -4.91 8.93 19.53
C ASN A 212 -4.01 7.95 20.29
N SER A 213 -4.15 7.92 21.61
CA SER A 213 -3.57 6.89 22.49
C SER A 213 -4.62 6.17 23.33
N GLY A 214 -5.85 6.68 23.37
CA GLY A 214 -6.98 6.01 24.00
C GLY A 214 -7.41 4.75 23.24
N SER A 215 -7.96 3.77 23.97
CA SER A 215 -8.58 2.59 23.37
C SER A 215 -9.92 2.93 22.74
N ILE A 216 -10.19 2.42 21.54
CA ILE A 216 -11.41 2.68 20.77
C ILE A 216 -12.12 1.38 20.45
N SER A 217 -13.43 1.32 20.74
CA SER A 217 -14.32 0.23 20.32
C SER A 217 -15.65 0.79 19.81
N GLY A 218 -16.20 0.18 18.75
CA GLY A 218 -17.52 0.52 18.19
C GLY A 218 -17.86 -0.38 17.02
N LYS A 219 -19.08 -0.30 16.47
CA LYS A 219 -19.45 -1.08 15.27
C LYS A 219 -18.51 -0.81 14.11
N GLY A 220 -18.08 0.42 13.93
CA GLY A 220 -16.92 0.78 13.11
C GLY A 220 -16.02 1.70 13.93
N ALA A 221 -14.70 1.64 13.70
CA ALA A 221 -13.77 2.31 14.60
C ALA A 221 -12.54 2.87 13.85
N SER A 222 -12.08 4.04 14.26
CA SER A 222 -10.85 4.63 13.71
C SER A 222 -10.00 5.33 14.76
N GLY A 223 -8.68 5.27 14.62
CA GLY A 223 -7.77 6.04 15.47
C GLY A 223 -7.92 7.54 15.31
N ILE A 224 -8.10 8.06 14.09
CA ILE A 224 -8.15 9.53 13.84
C ILE A 224 -9.52 9.97 13.35
N VAL A 225 -9.89 9.62 12.10
CA VAL A 225 -11.18 9.97 11.51
C VAL A 225 -11.97 8.69 11.19
N TYR A 226 -13.23 8.57 11.60
CA TYR A 226 -14.01 7.37 11.26
C TYR A 226 -14.55 7.41 9.83
N ASN A 227 -15.34 8.43 9.48
CA ASN A 227 -16.02 8.51 8.20
C ASN A 227 -15.77 9.84 7.49
N VAL A 228 -15.27 9.76 6.26
CA VAL A 228 -15.19 10.86 5.30
C VAL A 228 -16.25 10.64 4.21
N SER A 229 -17.29 11.46 4.21
CA SER A 229 -18.47 11.34 3.33
C SER A 229 -18.95 12.68 2.80
N ASP A 230 -20.05 12.71 2.05
CA ASP A 230 -20.73 13.93 1.60
C ASP A 230 -19.81 14.90 0.84
N ASP A 231 -19.65 16.16 1.22
CA ASP A 231 -18.70 17.07 0.55
C ASP A 231 -17.30 17.00 1.17
N GLY A 232 -17.01 15.97 1.97
CA GLY A 232 -15.81 15.72 2.78
C GLY A 232 -14.49 15.60 2.03
N THR A 233 -14.13 16.60 1.23
CA THR A 233 -12.80 16.75 0.65
C THR A 233 -11.86 17.36 1.69
N GLY A 234 -10.62 16.89 1.79
CA GLY A 234 -9.74 17.36 2.86
C GLY A 234 -8.41 16.66 2.95
N VAL A 235 -7.67 17.02 4.00
CA VAL A 235 -6.34 16.49 4.27
C VAL A 235 -6.27 15.95 5.69
N VAL A 236 -5.81 14.71 5.81
CA VAL A 236 -5.36 14.11 7.08
C VAL A 236 -3.84 13.98 7.02
N GLU A 237 -3.13 14.78 7.81
CA GLU A 237 -1.68 14.92 7.72
C GLU A 237 -0.99 14.74 9.07
N SER A 238 0.14 14.03 9.09
CA SER A 238 1.03 13.93 10.26
C SER A 238 0.32 13.45 11.53
N CYS A 239 -0.71 12.61 11.38
CA CYS A 239 -1.50 12.08 12.49
C CYS A 239 -1.00 10.69 12.93
N VAL A 240 -1.13 10.38 14.21
CA VAL A 240 -0.60 9.14 14.80
C VAL A 240 -1.64 8.43 15.64
N ASN A 241 -1.85 7.14 15.37
CA ASN A 241 -2.61 6.26 16.25
C ASN A 241 -1.68 5.30 16.99
N THR A 242 -1.65 5.40 18.32
CA THR A 242 -0.95 4.46 19.22
C THR A 242 -1.93 3.61 20.03
N GLY A 243 -3.20 4.03 20.13
CA GLY A 243 -4.25 3.31 20.85
C GLY A 243 -4.74 2.08 20.10
N ALA A 244 -5.29 1.11 20.85
CA ALA A 244 -5.97 -0.04 20.27
C ALA A 244 -7.30 0.40 19.64
N VAL A 245 -7.60 -0.08 18.43
CA VAL A 245 -8.83 0.25 17.69
C VAL A 245 -9.53 -1.05 17.31
N LYS A 246 -10.79 -1.20 17.72
CA LYS A 246 -11.58 -2.42 17.49
C LYS A 246 -12.93 -2.12 16.84
N SER A 247 -13.16 -2.69 15.66
CA SER A 247 -14.50 -2.84 15.08
C SER A 247 -15.19 -4.08 15.65
N THR A 248 -16.43 -3.94 16.10
CA THR A 248 -17.28 -5.05 16.58
C THR A 248 -18.28 -5.54 15.51
N SER A 249 -18.23 -4.99 14.30
CA SER A 249 -19.07 -5.38 13.17
C SER A 249 -18.30 -6.21 12.16
N ASP A 250 -19.01 -7.13 11.50
CA ASP A 250 -18.48 -7.88 10.36
C ASP A 250 -18.49 -7.09 9.04
N SER A 251 -19.19 -5.95 9.03
CA SER A 251 -19.44 -5.16 7.82
C SER A 251 -18.77 -3.78 7.82
N ASN A 252 -18.31 -3.30 8.98
CA ASN A 252 -17.69 -1.99 9.11
C ASN A 252 -16.20 -2.14 9.43
N ALA A 253 -15.38 -1.24 8.86
CA ALA A 253 -13.95 -1.31 8.99
C ALA A 253 -13.43 -0.77 10.33
N ALA A 254 -12.29 -1.32 10.75
CA ALA A 254 -11.37 -0.71 11.70
C ALA A 254 -10.14 -0.16 10.96
N ALA A 255 -9.71 1.07 11.26
CA ALA A 255 -8.44 1.59 10.75
C ALA A 255 -7.69 2.46 11.75
N GLY A 256 -6.37 2.58 11.57
CA GLY A 256 -5.56 3.47 12.41
C GLY A 256 -5.81 4.95 12.13
N ILE A 257 -6.05 5.34 10.86
CA ILE A 257 -6.15 6.75 10.48
C ILE A 257 -7.56 7.11 9.96
N VAL A 258 -8.02 6.52 8.86
CA VAL A 258 -9.36 6.78 8.28
C VAL A 258 -10.08 5.46 8.00
N ALA A 259 -11.15 5.12 8.71
CA ALA A 259 -11.81 3.83 8.50
C ALA A 259 -12.64 3.77 7.22
N VAL A 260 -13.43 4.81 6.94
CA VAL A 260 -14.32 4.89 5.77
C VAL A 260 -14.02 6.15 4.98
N ASN A 261 -13.78 5.99 3.68
CA ASN A 261 -13.64 7.10 2.73
C ASN A 261 -14.55 6.88 1.51
N SER A 262 -15.61 7.68 1.42
CA SER A 262 -16.55 7.68 0.29
C SER A 262 -16.18 8.68 -0.81
N LYS A 263 -15.06 9.39 -0.66
CA LYS A 263 -14.58 10.44 -1.58
C LYS A 263 -13.42 9.98 -2.47
N GLY A 264 -12.91 8.78 -2.25
CA GLY A 264 -11.77 8.24 -2.99
C GLY A 264 -10.59 9.22 -2.99
N ASN A 265 -10.12 9.59 -4.18
CA ASN A 265 -8.92 10.40 -4.36
C ASN A 265 -9.10 11.90 -4.05
N GLU A 266 -10.30 12.36 -3.67
CA GLU A 266 -10.49 13.73 -3.19
C GLU A 266 -10.04 13.91 -1.72
N LEU A 267 -9.87 12.81 -0.98
CA LEU A 267 -9.22 12.80 0.33
C LEU A 267 -7.72 12.56 0.15
N THR A 268 -6.90 13.42 0.76
CA THR A 268 -5.44 13.21 0.85
C THR A 268 -5.06 12.74 2.25
N ILE A 269 -4.32 11.63 2.35
CA ILE A 269 -3.72 11.16 3.60
C ILE A 269 -2.21 11.04 3.41
N LYS A 270 -1.43 11.69 4.28
CA LYS A 270 0.03 11.74 4.15
C LYS A 270 0.72 11.87 5.51
N ASP A 271 1.94 11.34 5.60
CA ASP A 271 2.77 11.34 6.82
C ASP A 271 2.05 10.80 8.07
N CYS A 272 1.04 9.94 7.89
CA CYS A 272 0.28 9.37 9.00
C CYS A 272 0.88 8.02 9.43
N ARG A 273 0.76 7.71 10.72
CA ARG A 273 1.34 6.48 11.29
C ARG A 273 0.35 5.73 12.16
N ASN A 274 0.24 4.43 11.92
CA ASN A 274 -0.40 3.52 12.86
C ASN A 274 0.65 2.69 13.61
N GLU A 275 0.64 2.83 14.93
CA GLU A 275 1.50 2.10 15.87
C GLU A 275 0.65 1.22 16.81
N GLY A 276 -0.66 1.50 16.91
CA GLY A 276 -1.61 0.76 17.72
C GLY A 276 -2.13 -0.52 17.06
N LYS A 277 -2.67 -1.44 17.88
CA LYS A 277 -3.32 -2.66 17.40
C LYS A 277 -4.66 -2.33 16.74
N ILE A 278 -4.92 -2.89 15.55
CA ILE A 278 -6.19 -2.78 14.83
C ILE A 278 -6.87 -4.15 14.80
N GLU A 279 -8.11 -4.23 15.27
CA GLU A 279 -8.89 -5.48 15.38
C GLU A 279 -10.27 -5.35 14.71
N GLY A 280 -10.71 -6.38 13.99
CA GLY A 280 -12.03 -6.41 13.38
C GLY A 280 -12.12 -7.33 12.17
N SER A 281 -13.29 -7.44 11.56
CA SER A 281 -13.46 -8.29 10.38
C SER A 281 -12.82 -7.68 9.13
N LEU A 282 -12.96 -6.37 8.97
CA LEU A 282 -12.39 -5.59 7.88
C LEU A 282 -11.38 -4.60 8.49
N CYS A 283 -10.09 -4.72 8.17
CA CYS A 283 -9.06 -3.88 8.80
C CYS A 283 -8.14 -3.19 7.78
N SER A 284 -7.55 -2.08 8.21
CA SER A 284 -6.48 -1.40 7.49
C SER A 284 -5.60 -0.60 8.46
N ALA A 285 -4.32 -0.40 8.15
CA ALA A 285 -3.48 0.45 9.00
C ALA A 285 -3.79 1.94 8.81
N ILE A 286 -3.89 2.40 7.57
CA ILE A 286 -4.11 3.81 7.23
C ILE A 286 -5.57 4.03 6.87
N SER A 287 -6.02 3.47 5.75
CA SER A 287 -7.43 3.53 5.36
C SER A 287 -7.92 2.28 4.66
N TYR A 288 -9.16 1.89 4.95
CA TYR A 288 -9.75 0.71 4.32
C TYR A 288 -10.08 0.97 2.85
N ASN A 289 -10.60 2.16 2.54
CA ASN A 289 -10.89 2.63 1.20
C ASN A 289 -9.71 3.42 0.61
N GLU A 290 -9.62 3.46 -0.72
CA GLU A 290 -8.56 4.18 -1.43
C GLU A 290 -8.61 5.70 -1.17
N PHE A 291 -7.45 6.35 -1.28
CA PHE A 291 -7.26 7.79 -1.08
C PHE A 291 -6.06 8.29 -1.89
N SER A 292 -5.91 9.61 -1.99
CA SER A 292 -4.75 10.25 -2.61
C SER A 292 -3.53 10.24 -1.66
N ASN A 293 -2.52 9.45 -2.00
CA ASN A 293 -1.27 9.33 -1.25
C ASN A 293 -0.19 10.29 -1.79
N VAL A 294 0.72 10.73 -0.91
CA VAL A 294 1.87 11.58 -1.27
C VAL A 294 3.17 10.81 -1.05
N SER A 295 3.88 10.47 -2.14
CA SER A 295 5.09 9.63 -2.09
C SER A 295 6.23 10.22 -1.24
N SER A 296 6.37 11.55 -1.20
CA SER A 296 7.38 12.24 -0.38
C SER A 296 7.03 12.31 1.11
N ALA A 297 5.85 11.83 1.50
CA ALA A 297 5.30 11.89 2.85
C ALA A 297 4.60 10.55 3.16
N PRO A 298 5.36 9.44 3.28
CA PRO A 298 4.82 8.10 3.33
C PRO A 298 3.95 7.86 4.57
N ASN A 299 2.92 7.05 4.41
CA ASN A 299 2.11 6.56 5.51
C ASN A 299 2.65 5.21 5.99
N THR A 300 2.81 5.01 7.30
CA THR A 300 3.50 3.82 7.83
C THR A 300 2.69 3.07 8.86
N ASN A 301 2.95 1.76 8.96
CA ASN A 301 2.40 0.90 10.00
C ASN A 301 3.51 0.17 10.75
N SER A 302 3.47 0.23 12.08
CA SER A 302 4.23 -0.66 12.97
C SER A 302 3.34 -1.41 13.97
N GLY A 303 2.03 -1.13 13.97
CA GLY A 303 1.06 -1.82 14.80
C GLY A 303 0.63 -3.17 14.24
N GLU A 304 0.14 -4.05 15.11
CA GLU A 304 -0.45 -5.33 14.73
C GLU A 304 -1.82 -5.10 14.05
N ILE A 305 -2.05 -5.75 12.90
CA ILE A 305 -3.33 -5.74 12.20
C ILE A 305 -3.97 -7.13 12.30
N ALA A 306 -4.88 -7.29 13.25
CA ALA A 306 -5.60 -8.54 13.54
C ALA A 306 -6.98 -8.54 12.86
N ALA A 307 -6.97 -8.63 11.53
CA ALA A 307 -8.18 -8.80 10.74
C ALA A 307 -8.65 -10.27 10.74
N THR A 308 -9.96 -10.52 10.57
CA THR A 308 -10.50 -11.90 10.45
C THR A 308 -11.04 -12.24 9.06
N LYS A 309 -11.35 -11.25 8.21
CA LYS A 309 -11.90 -11.47 6.87
C LYS A 309 -11.12 -10.78 5.75
N SER A 310 -10.83 -9.49 5.90
CA SER A 310 -10.06 -8.75 4.89
C SER A 310 -9.11 -7.74 5.49
N ARG A 311 -8.01 -7.49 4.77
CA ARG A 311 -7.08 -6.41 5.04
C ARG A 311 -6.80 -5.62 3.77
N SER A 312 -7.00 -4.30 3.85
CA SER A 312 -6.47 -3.37 2.86
C SER A 312 -5.04 -3.00 3.24
N ILE A 313 -4.09 -3.15 2.32
CA ILE A 313 -2.72 -2.67 2.46
C ILE A 313 -2.68 -1.23 1.96
N SER A 314 -2.62 -0.30 2.91
CA SER A 314 -2.72 1.15 2.69
C SER A 314 -1.55 1.95 3.28
N GLU A 315 -0.68 1.29 4.02
CA GLU A 315 0.67 1.75 4.28
C GLU A 315 1.48 1.79 2.97
N SER A 316 2.40 2.76 2.85
CA SER A 316 3.18 2.96 1.63
C SER A 316 4.07 1.75 1.31
N GLU A 317 4.60 1.09 2.34
CA GLU A 317 5.34 -0.16 2.23
C GLU A 317 4.85 -1.16 3.29
N ALA A 318 4.67 -2.41 2.88
CA ALA A 318 4.32 -3.52 3.75
C ALA A 318 5.13 -4.77 3.42
N THR A 319 5.45 -5.55 4.45
CA THR A 319 5.97 -6.90 4.31
C THR A 319 5.06 -7.85 5.10
N LEU A 320 4.62 -8.93 4.45
CA LEU A 320 3.85 -9.99 5.08
C LEU A 320 4.66 -11.28 5.03
N ASP A 321 5.08 -11.73 6.19
CA ASP A 321 5.82 -12.99 6.39
C ASP A 321 5.06 -13.82 7.42
N GLY A 322 4.24 -14.76 6.94
CA GLY A 322 3.39 -15.57 7.80
C GLY A 322 2.12 -16.07 7.11
N ASN A 323 1.39 -16.95 7.79
CA ASN A 323 0.15 -17.49 7.26
C ASN A 323 -0.95 -16.43 7.28
N CYS A 324 -1.64 -16.26 6.16
CA CYS A 324 -2.69 -15.27 5.97
C CYS A 324 -3.92 -15.91 5.34
N ALA A 325 -5.00 -16.05 6.12
CA ALA A 325 -6.29 -16.54 5.62
C ALA A 325 -7.23 -15.41 5.15
N LEU A 326 -6.71 -14.19 5.02
CA LEU A 326 -7.49 -12.98 4.75
C LEU A 326 -7.56 -12.69 3.27
N ASN A 327 -8.65 -12.05 2.85
CA ASN A 327 -8.66 -11.36 1.56
C ASN A 327 -7.77 -10.12 1.65
N LEU A 328 -6.83 -9.98 0.72
CA LEU A 328 -5.90 -8.86 0.64
C LEU A 328 -6.25 -7.95 -0.54
N THR A 329 -6.32 -6.66 -0.29
CA THR A 329 -6.40 -5.64 -1.34
C THR A 329 -5.21 -4.70 -1.19
N VAL A 330 -4.36 -4.61 -2.21
CA VAL A 330 -3.20 -3.70 -2.20
C VAL A 330 -3.59 -2.40 -2.89
N HIS A 331 -3.50 -1.26 -2.21
CA HIS A 331 -3.85 0.05 -2.78
C HIS A 331 -2.89 0.47 -3.90
N PRO A 332 -3.32 1.35 -4.83
CA PRO A 332 -2.55 1.69 -6.03
C PRO A 332 -1.11 2.19 -5.83
N TYR A 333 -0.85 2.88 -4.72
CA TYR A 333 0.48 3.41 -4.39
C TYR A 333 1.31 2.48 -3.50
N ALA A 334 0.69 1.43 -2.94
CA ALA A 334 1.31 0.61 -1.91
C ALA A 334 2.28 -0.40 -2.53
N VAL A 335 3.40 -0.62 -1.83
CA VAL A 335 4.39 -1.64 -2.17
C VAL A 335 4.27 -2.78 -1.16
N LEU A 336 3.83 -3.96 -1.62
CA LEU A 336 3.72 -5.16 -0.80
C LEU A 336 4.80 -6.17 -1.17
N LYS A 337 5.48 -6.71 -0.15
CA LYS A 337 6.40 -7.85 -0.28
C LYS A 337 5.86 -9.04 0.52
N ILE A 338 5.84 -10.21 -0.11
CA ILE A 338 5.55 -11.49 0.54
C ILE A 338 6.79 -12.36 0.43
N SER A 339 7.37 -12.80 1.54
CA SER A 339 8.58 -13.66 1.50
C SER A 339 8.28 -15.12 1.79
N SER A 340 7.24 -15.41 2.59
CA SER A 340 6.84 -16.77 2.97
C SER A 340 5.43 -16.82 3.56
N GLY A 341 4.93 -18.02 3.83
CA GLY A 341 3.64 -18.28 4.47
C GLY A 341 2.62 -18.96 3.56
N SER A 342 1.49 -19.39 4.13
CA SER A 342 0.33 -19.91 3.40
C SER A 342 -0.75 -18.84 3.28
N TYR A 343 -1.21 -18.59 2.05
CA TYR A 343 -2.16 -17.54 1.68
C TYR A 343 -3.43 -18.15 1.12
N THR A 344 -4.47 -18.23 1.95
CA THR A 344 -5.69 -18.98 1.63
C THR A 344 -6.89 -18.10 1.27
N GLY A 345 -6.78 -16.78 1.43
CA GLY A 345 -7.76 -15.78 0.99
C GLY A 345 -7.45 -15.19 -0.39
N SER A 346 -8.37 -14.43 -0.98
CA SER A 346 -8.17 -13.79 -2.30
C SER A 346 -7.13 -12.67 -2.22
N ILE A 347 -6.37 -12.45 -3.29
CA ILE A 347 -5.44 -11.33 -3.41
C ILE A 347 -5.84 -10.49 -4.62
N GLU A 348 -6.09 -9.21 -4.38
CA GLU A 348 -6.31 -8.19 -5.40
C GLU A 348 -5.21 -7.14 -5.31
N ASN A 349 -4.31 -7.12 -6.29
CA ASN A 349 -3.20 -6.19 -6.34
C ASN A 349 -3.50 -5.03 -7.28
N LYS A 350 -3.65 -3.82 -6.73
CA LYS A 350 -3.68 -2.56 -7.51
C LYS A 350 -2.38 -1.77 -7.41
N GLY A 351 -1.49 -2.14 -6.47
CA GLY A 351 -0.19 -1.52 -6.26
C GLY A 351 0.97 -2.31 -6.87
N SER A 352 2.10 -2.34 -6.18
CA SER A 352 3.25 -3.16 -6.55
C SER A 352 3.40 -4.33 -5.58
N LEU A 353 3.24 -5.54 -6.07
CA LEU A 353 3.40 -6.79 -5.31
C LEU A 353 4.65 -7.55 -5.76
N THR A 354 5.51 -7.89 -4.81
CA THR A 354 6.61 -8.84 -5.02
C THR A 354 6.41 -10.08 -4.16
N VAL A 355 6.40 -11.26 -4.78
CA VAL A 355 6.31 -12.57 -4.12
C VAL A 355 7.64 -13.28 -4.24
N ASN A 356 8.33 -13.48 -3.11
CA ASN A 356 9.60 -14.20 -3.03
C ASN A 356 9.46 -15.64 -2.53
N GLY A 357 8.26 -16.05 -2.11
CA GLY A 357 7.97 -17.39 -1.61
C GLY A 357 6.57 -17.48 -0.98
N GLY A 358 6.18 -18.67 -0.55
CA GLY A 358 4.87 -18.96 0.04
C GLY A 358 4.01 -19.90 -0.80
N THR A 359 2.85 -20.28 -0.27
CA THR A 359 1.85 -21.14 -0.92
C THR A 359 0.54 -20.39 -1.08
N PHE A 360 -0.08 -20.49 -2.26
CA PHE A 360 -1.30 -19.78 -2.62
C PHE A 360 -2.40 -20.76 -3.06
N ASP A 361 -3.32 -21.05 -2.15
CA ASP A 361 -4.30 -22.15 -2.26
C ASP A 361 -5.31 -22.00 -3.41
N ALA A 362 -5.74 -23.10 -4.04
CA ALA A 362 -6.53 -23.12 -5.28
C ALA A 362 -7.88 -22.37 -5.33
N ASN A 363 -8.56 -22.20 -4.19
CA ASN A 363 -9.99 -21.86 -4.17
C ASN A 363 -10.32 -20.37 -4.20
N LYS A 364 -9.34 -19.49 -4.48
CA LYS A 364 -9.50 -18.04 -4.40
C LYS A 364 -8.82 -17.33 -5.56
N ASN A 365 -9.20 -16.07 -5.73
CA ASN A 365 -8.68 -15.24 -6.82
C ASN A 365 -7.28 -14.73 -6.48
N PHE A 366 -6.41 -14.68 -7.50
CA PHE A 366 -5.20 -13.87 -7.49
C PHE A 366 -5.25 -12.96 -8.72
N ILE A 367 -5.58 -11.70 -8.52
CA ILE A 367 -5.78 -10.72 -9.59
C ILE A 367 -4.76 -9.61 -9.45
N ASN A 368 -4.05 -9.33 -10.53
CA ASN A 368 -3.12 -8.23 -10.65
C ASN A 368 -3.64 -7.19 -11.66
N HIS A 369 -3.88 -5.97 -11.18
CA HIS A 369 -4.28 -4.81 -11.97
C HIS A 369 -3.11 -3.85 -12.27
N ASN A 370 -1.96 -4.04 -11.62
CA ASN A 370 -0.81 -3.15 -11.75
C ASN A 370 0.47 -3.99 -11.79
N LYS A 371 1.42 -3.83 -10.86
CA LYS A 371 2.72 -4.49 -10.98
C LYS A 371 2.83 -5.71 -10.08
N LEU A 372 3.08 -6.88 -10.67
CA LEU A 372 3.36 -8.13 -9.96
C LEU A 372 4.71 -8.72 -10.40
N VAL A 373 5.54 -9.08 -9.43
CA VAL A 373 6.77 -9.85 -9.65
C VAL A 373 6.73 -11.10 -8.79
N ILE A 374 6.78 -12.28 -9.42
CA ILE A 374 6.86 -13.59 -8.75
C ILE A 374 8.28 -14.13 -8.94
N ASN A 375 9.04 -14.21 -7.86
CA ASN A 375 10.38 -14.78 -7.86
C ASN A 375 10.39 -16.26 -7.44
N SER A 376 9.45 -16.67 -6.59
CA SER A 376 9.26 -18.05 -6.15
C SER A 376 7.89 -18.24 -5.50
N GLY A 377 7.59 -19.45 -5.04
CA GLY A 377 6.33 -19.84 -4.38
C GLY A 377 5.61 -20.96 -5.12
N THR A 378 4.59 -21.53 -4.48
CA THR A 378 3.70 -22.55 -5.05
C THR A 378 2.30 -21.97 -5.20
N PHE A 379 1.78 -21.99 -6.42
CA PHE A 379 0.49 -21.41 -6.79
C PHE A 379 -0.43 -22.53 -7.25
N GLU A 380 -1.32 -22.94 -6.37
CA GLU A 380 -2.39 -23.90 -6.67
C GLU A 380 -3.61 -23.20 -7.28
N ARG A 381 -3.60 -21.85 -7.35
CA ARG A 381 -4.64 -20.99 -7.95
C ARG A 381 -4.11 -20.25 -9.17
N GLY A 382 -5.03 -19.88 -10.06
CA GLY A 382 -4.71 -19.12 -11.25
C GLY A 382 -4.23 -17.71 -10.92
N VAL A 383 -3.20 -17.26 -11.62
CA VAL A 383 -2.71 -15.87 -11.55
C VAL A 383 -3.23 -15.12 -12.76
N ARG A 384 -4.10 -14.14 -12.54
CA ARG A 384 -4.71 -13.34 -13.60
C ARG A 384 -4.19 -11.91 -13.58
N THR A 385 -3.75 -11.44 -14.73
CA THR A 385 -3.36 -10.05 -14.99
C THR A 385 -4.47 -9.39 -15.79
N THR A 386 -4.89 -8.19 -15.42
CA THR A 386 -6.00 -7.47 -16.04
C THR A 386 -5.61 -6.04 -16.41
N GLU A 387 -6.38 -5.43 -17.31
CA GLU A 387 -6.28 -4.02 -17.68
C GLU A 387 -4.88 -3.66 -18.22
N ASP A 388 -4.19 -2.69 -17.60
CA ASP A 388 -2.82 -2.29 -17.93
C ASP A 388 -1.78 -2.96 -17.01
N GLY A 389 -2.17 -4.01 -16.29
CA GLY A 389 -1.30 -4.72 -15.36
C GLY A 389 -0.09 -5.38 -16.03
N GLU A 390 1.02 -5.42 -15.31
CA GLU A 390 2.26 -6.09 -15.70
C GLU A 390 2.63 -7.16 -14.67
N THR A 391 2.70 -8.42 -15.12
CA THR A 391 3.15 -9.55 -14.32
C THR A 391 4.47 -10.09 -14.87
N THR A 392 5.47 -10.27 -14.01
CA THR A 392 6.73 -10.95 -14.32
C THR A 392 6.92 -12.17 -13.44
N ILE A 393 7.11 -13.35 -14.04
CA ILE A 393 7.35 -14.62 -13.35
C ILE A 393 8.79 -15.05 -13.61
N ASN A 394 9.64 -14.93 -12.59
CA ASN A 394 11.04 -15.34 -12.62
C ASN A 394 11.23 -16.78 -12.14
N GLY A 395 10.30 -17.32 -11.34
CA GLY A 395 10.39 -18.64 -10.73
C GLY A 395 9.13 -19.02 -9.96
N GLY A 396 9.14 -20.23 -9.38
CA GLY A 396 8.00 -20.80 -8.65
C GLY A 396 7.36 -21.99 -9.37
N GLU A 397 6.41 -22.63 -8.70
CA GLU A 397 5.58 -23.72 -9.20
C GLU A 397 4.15 -23.21 -9.37
N LEU A 398 3.66 -23.18 -10.60
CA LEU A 398 2.33 -22.69 -10.94
C LEU A 398 1.51 -23.85 -11.49
N GLU A 399 0.74 -24.49 -10.62
CA GLU A 399 0.01 -25.73 -10.95
C GLU A 399 -1.21 -25.48 -11.84
N THR A 400 -1.71 -24.26 -11.85
CA THR A 400 -2.89 -23.83 -12.61
C THR A 400 -2.56 -22.71 -13.59
N ASP A 401 -3.56 -22.30 -14.36
CA ASP A 401 -3.41 -21.36 -15.47
C ASP A 401 -2.84 -20.01 -15.04
N VAL A 402 -2.04 -19.43 -15.93
CA VAL A 402 -1.64 -18.03 -15.88
C VAL A 402 -2.32 -17.29 -17.02
N THR A 403 -3.03 -16.22 -16.67
CA THR A 403 -3.87 -15.51 -17.63
C THR A 403 -3.48 -14.04 -17.67
N THR A 404 -3.47 -13.48 -18.87
CA THR A 404 -3.46 -12.02 -19.08
C THR A 404 -4.67 -11.65 -19.92
N GLU A 405 -5.50 -10.74 -19.41
CA GLU A 405 -6.68 -10.17 -20.04
C GLU A 405 -6.46 -8.66 -20.21
N GLY A 406 -5.98 -8.26 -21.39
CA GLY A 406 -5.19 -7.04 -21.51
C GLY A 406 -3.80 -7.22 -20.86
N GLY A 407 -3.10 -6.11 -20.63
CA GLY A 407 -1.85 -6.07 -19.89
C GLY A 407 -0.70 -6.84 -20.52
N LYS A 408 0.33 -7.11 -19.70
CA LYS A 408 1.54 -7.83 -20.09
C LYS A 408 1.89 -8.92 -19.07
N LEU A 409 2.15 -10.13 -19.58
CA LEU A 409 2.73 -11.23 -18.83
C LEU A 409 4.13 -11.57 -19.38
N THR A 410 5.14 -11.56 -18.53
CA THR A 410 6.50 -11.99 -18.87
C THR A 410 6.86 -13.22 -18.05
N ILE A 411 7.18 -14.33 -18.71
CA ILE A 411 7.65 -15.56 -18.07
C ILE A 411 9.14 -15.71 -18.34
N ALA A 412 9.97 -15.48 -17.34
CA ALA A 412 11.42 -15.67 -17.41
C ALA A 412 11.88 -17.02 -16.81
N GLY A 413 11.07 -17.64 -15.96
CA GLY A 413 11.36 -18.92 -15.32
C GLY A 413 10.15 -19.50 -14.60
N GLY A 414 10.34 -20.60 -13.88
CA GLY A 414 9.29 -21.32 -13.14
C GLY A 414 8.90 -22.66 -13.78
N ILE A 415 8.06 -23.41 -13.09
CA ILE A 415 7.47 -24.68 -13.51
C ILE A 415 5.97 -24.49 -13.64
N PHE A 416 5.41 -24.82 -14.80
CA PHE A 416 4.01 -24.59 -15.14
C PHE A 416 3.29 -25.92 -15.37
N GLY A 417 2.22 -26.13 -14.60
CA GLY A 417 1.27 -27.24 -14.72
C GLY A 417 -0.06 -26.85 -15.39
N GLY A 418 -0.40 -25.56 -15.41
CA GLY A 418 -1.59 -25.03 -16.08
C GLY A 418 -1.28 -24.21 -17.33
N GLU A 419 -2.33 -23.86 -18.06
CA GLU A 419 -2.28 -23.24 -19.39
C GLU A 419 -1.81 -21.77 -19.33
N VAL A 420 -1.25 -21.27 -20.43
CA VAL A 420 -0.94 -19.84 -20.59
C VAL A 420 -2.00 -19.20 -21.48
N HIS A 421 -2.81 -18.31 -20.92
CA HIS A 421 -3.88 -17.63 -21.65
C HIS A 421 -3.52 -16.18 -21.96
N ALA A 422 -3.65 -15.80 -23.22
CA ALA A 422 -3.62 -14.42 -23.69
C ALA A 422 -5.02 -14.04 -24.21
N LYS A 423 -5.70 -13.11 -23.55
CA LYS A 423 -7.09 -12.73 -23.85
C LYS A 423 -7.22 -11.20 -23.94
N ASP A 424 -8.26 -10.74 -24.61
CA ASP A 424 -8.68 -9.33 -24.63
C ASP A 424 -7.54 -8.32 -24.91
N GLY A 425 -6.63 -8.66 -25.82
CA GLY A 425 -5.48 -7.80 -26.19
C GLY A 425 -4.24 -7.97 -25.32
N GLY A 426 -4.25 -8.97 -24.43
CA GLY A 426 -3.12 -9.28 -23.56
C GLY A 426 -1.91 -9.83 -24.32
N LYS A 427 -0.72 -9.48 -23.82
CA LYS A 427 0.56 -9.83 -24.44
C LYS A 427 1.40 -10.70 -23.53
N VAL A 428 1.86 -11.84 -24.04
CA VAL A 428 2.72 -12.77 -23.30
C VAL A 428 4.11 -12.84 -23.94
N GLU A 429 5.16 -12.69 -23.13
CA GLU A 429 6.55 -12.91 -23.49
C GLU A 429 7.12 -14.10 -22.69
N ILE A 430 7.39 -15.22 -23.34
CA ILE A 430 8.04 -16.39 -22.74
C ILE A 430 9.52 -16.36 -23.09
N LYS A 431 10.35 -16.18 -22.06
CA LYS A 431 11.82 -16.07 -22.09
C LYS A 431 12.51 -17.19 -21.32
N GLY A 432 11.73 -18.13 -20.77
CA GLY A 432 12.21 -19.27 -20.01
C GLY A 432 11.06 -19.99 -19.34
N GLY A 433 11.38 -20.88 -18.40
CA GLY A 433 10.40 -21.70 -17.68
C GLY A 433 10.26 -23.09 -18.28
N LYS A 434 9.65 -23.99 -17.49
CA LYS A 434 9.42 -25.39 -17.83
C LYS A 434 7.93 -25.67 -17.85
N PHE A 435 7.44 -26.13 -18.99
CA PHE A 435 6.03 -26.36 -19.27
C PHE A 435 5.79 -27.87 -19.38
N THR A 436 5.31 -28.48 -18.31
CA THR A 436 5.14 -29.93 -18.19
C THR A 436 3.68 -30.32 -18.32
N PHE A 437 3.16 -30.24 -19.53
CA PHE A 437 1.83 -30.74 -19.85
C PHE A 437 1.93 -32.22 -20.24
N ASN A 438 1.42 -33.11 -19.39
CA ASN A 438 1.35 -34.54 -19.67
C ASN A 438 -0.11 -34.97 -19.88
N THR A 439 -0.85 -34.21 -20.68
CA THR A 439 -2.24 -34.52 -21.02
C THR A 439 -2.48 -34.28 -22.51
N THR A 440 -3.42 -35.04 -23.09
CA THR A 440 -3.91 -34.83 -24.45
C THR A 440 -5.03 -33.79 -24.52
N THR A 441 -5.43 -33.24 -23.37
CA THR A 441 -6.61 -32.39 -23.21
C THR A 441 -6.28 -30.93 -22.96
N ASN A 442 -5.15 -30.60 -22.35
CA ASN A 442 -4.83 -29.22 -21.97
C ASN A 442 -4.09 -28.51 -23.09
N GLU A 443 -4.37 -27.23 -23.24
CA GLU A 443 -3.72 -26.33 -24.18
C GLU A 443 -2.49 -25.70 -23.51
N VAL A 444 -1.33 -25.72 -24.17
CA VAL A 444 -0.11 -25.11 -23.59
C VAL A 444 -0.25 -23.60 -23.62
N ILE A 445 -0.52 -23.09 -24.81
CA ILE A 445 -0.74 -21.69 -25.13
C ILE A 445 -2.15 -21.58 -25.72
N ASP A 446 -2.98 -20.73 -25.12
CA ASP A 446 -4.28 -20.40 -25.66
C ASP A 446 -4.36 -18.89 -25.89
N ILE A 447 -4.50 -18.52 -27.17
CA ILE A 447 -4.57 -17.13 -27.61
C ILE A 447 -6.01 -16.85 -28.02
N GLN A 448 -6.70 -16.05 -27.21
CA GLN A 448 -8.09 -15.68 -27.42
C GLN A 448 -8.19 -14.22 -27.90
N GLY A 449 -8.81 -14.02 -29.06
CA GLY A 449 -9.10 -12.71 -29.65
C GLY A 449 -8.03 -12.18 -30.62
N ASP A 450 -8.46 -11.35 -31.56
CA ASP A 450 -7.65 -10.90 -32.71
C ASP A 450 -6.53 -9.89 -32.36
N THR A 451 -6.46 -9.44 -31.11
CA THR A 451 -5.49 -8.44 -30.64
C THR A 451 -4.49 -8.99 -29.63
N SER A 452 -4.67 -10.22 -29.17
CA SER A 452 -3.78 -10.90 -28.23
C SER A 452 -2.52 -11.41 -28.95
N ALA A 453 -1.43 -11.60 -28.23
CA ALA A 453 -0.20 -12.13 -28.84
C ALA A 453 0.70 -12.86 -27.84
N VAL A 454 1.39 -13.90 -28.34
CA VAL A 454 2.36 -14.66 -27.55
C VAL A 454 3.67 -14.75 -28.31
N THR A 455 4.77 -14.36 -27.66
CA THR A 455 6.13 -14.52 -28.19
C THR A 455 6.93 -15.48 -27.32
N ILE A 456 7.48 -16.53 -27.92
CA ILE A 456 8.35 -17.50 -27.27
C ILE A 456 9.77 -17.30 -27.80
N SER A 457 10.69 -16.98 -26.91
CA SER A 457 12.11 -16.78 -27.21
C SER A 457 13.01 -17.81 -26.54
N ASN A 458 12.52 -18.47 -25.49
CA ASN A 458 13.19 -19.56 -24.80
C ASN A 458 12.18 -20.28 -23.87
N GLY A 459 12.58 -21.43 -23.30
CA GLY A 459 11.75 -22.26 -22.43
C GLY A 459 11.84 -23.75 -22.80
N GLU A 460 11.39 -24.61 -21.90
CA GLU A 460 11.29 -26.06 -22.11
C GLU A 460 9.83 -26.48 -22.21
N PHE A 461 9.42 -27.04 -23.34
CA PHE A 461 8.05 -27.44 -23.64
C PHE A 461 7.96 -28.95 -23.81
N ALA A 462 7.42 -29.62 -22.80
CA ALA A 462 7.35 -31.07 -22.71
C ALA A 462 5.99 -31.66 -23.17
N GLN A 463 5.22 -30.92 -23.96
CA GLN A 463 3.87 -31.34 -24.40
C GLN A 463 3.95 -32.47 -25.44
N VAL A 464 3.08 -33.47 -25.33
CA VAL A 464 3.10 -34.64 -26.22
C VAL A 464 2.27 -34.44 -27.50
N SER A 465 1.27 -33.56 -27.48
CA SER A 465 0.36 -33.33 -28.61
C SER A 465 0.57 -31.95 -29.24
N ALA A 466 0.95 -31.91 -30.52
CA ALA A 466 1.09 -30.67 -31.28
C ALA A 466 -0.25 -29.95 -31.52
N ALA A 467 -1.34 -30.72 -31.63
CA ALA A 467 -2.69 -30.18 -31.79
C ALA A 467 -3.11 -29.28 -30.61
N ARG A 468 -2.56 -29.49 -29.42
CA ARG A 468 -2.88 -28.73 -28.20
C ARG A 468 -1.79 -27.72 -27.81
N PHE A 469 -0.80 -27.44 -28.67
CA PHE A 469 0.22 -26.45 -28.33
C PHE A 469 -0.31 -25.02 -28.42
N CYS A 470 -0.96 -24.68 -29.53
CA CYS A 470 -1.66 -23.42 -29.79
C CYS A 470 -2.77 -23.72 -30.80
N PRO A 471 -3.98 -24.09 -30.36
CA PRO A 471 -5.06 -24.47 -31.27
C PRO A 471 -5.83 -23.26 -31.84
N HIS A 472 -5.77 -22.10 -31.19
CA HIS A 472 -6.46 -20.88 -31.59
C HIS A 472 -5.47 -19.77 -31.97
N ASN A 473 -5.85 -18.93 -32.94
CA ASN A 473 -5.13 -17.72 -33.38
C ASN A 473 -3.61 -17.91 -33.56
N GLU A 474 -3.20 -19.01 -34.20
CA GLU A 474 -1.78 -19.38 -34.40
C GLU A 474 -0.98 -18.30 -35.15
N ASN A 475 -1.63 -17.48 -35.96
CA ASN A 475 -1.02 -16.33 -36.64
C ASN A 475 -0.53 -15.22 -35.67
N GLN A 476 -0.91 -15.28 -34.39
CA GLN A 476 -0.46 -14.38 -33.33
C GLN A 476 0.63 -14.98 -32.43
N LEU A 477 1.01 -16.23 -32.69
CA LEU A 477 2.12 -16.89 -32.03
C LEU A 477 3.41 -16.62 -32.80
N THR A 478 4.44 -16.15 -32.11
CA THR A 478 5.79 -16.01 -32.66
C THR A 478 6.75 -16.88 -31.86
N VAL A 479 7.48 -17.78 -32.53
CA VAL A 479 8.49 -18.63 -31.90
C VAL A 479 9.87 -18.34 -32.49
N THR A 480 10.76 -17.86 -31.63
CA THR A 480 12.16 -17.51 -31.95
C THR A 480 13.17 -18.34 -31.16
N GLY A 481 12.73 -19.05 -30.11
CA GLY A 481 13.58 -20.04 -29.46
C GLY A 481 12.90 -20.91 -28.41
N GLY A 482 13.56 -22.00 -28.01
CA GLY A 482 13.11 -22.94 -26.98
C GLY A 482 13.54 -24.39 -27.23
N ILE A 483 13.28 -25.27 -26.26
CA ILE A 483 13.48 -26.73 -26.34
C ILE A 483 12.11 -27.41 -26.30
N PHE A 484 11.88 -28.33 -27.23
CA PHE A 484 10.62 -29.06 -27.41
C PHE A 484 10.86 -30.57 -27.39
N THR A 485 9.91 -31.35 -26.87
CA THR A 485 10.06 -32.82 -26.77
C THR A 485 9.37 -33.60 -27.90
N SER A 486 8.61 -32.95 -28.78
CA SER A 486 7.88 -33.59 -29.87
C SER A 486 8.29 -33.03 -31.23
N GLU A 487 8.58 -33.92 -32.18
CA GLU A 487 8.87 -33.57 -33.58
C GLU A 487 7.66 -32.91 -34.23
N GLU A 488 6.47 -33.39 -33.90
CA GLU A 488 5.20 -32.90 -34.42
C GLU A 488 4.95 -31.46 -34.00
N MET A 489 5.29 -31.10 -32.74
CA MET A 489 5.19 -29.71 -32.26
C MET A 489 6.08 -28.80 -33.08
N VAL A 490 7.35 -29.19 -33.25
CA VAL A 490 8.28 -28.37 -34.00
C VAL A 490 7.87 -28.31 -35.46
N THR A 491 7.42 -29.40 -36.07
CA THR A 491 6.91 -29.42 -37.46
C THR A 491 5.73 -28.47 -37.65
N LYS A 492 4.75 -28.48 -36.73
CA LYS A 492 3.64 -27.53 -36.72
C LYS A 492 4.16 -26.08 -36.64
N LEU A 493 5.12 -25.84 -35.75
CA LEU A 493 5.74 -24.52 -35.58
C LEU A 493 6.60 -24.10 -36.79
N MET A 494 7.21 -25.05 -37.52
CA MET A 494 8.17 -24.80 -38.62
C MET A 494 7.56 -24.08 -39.85
N GLY A 495 6.26 -23.78 -39.86
CA GLY A 495 5.60 -22.88 -40.82
C GLY A 495 5.95 -21.39 -40.60
N ASP A 496 5.02 -20.47 -40.90
CA ASP A 496 5.25 -19.01 -40.80
C ASP A 496 5.58 -18.52 -39.37
N ALA A 497 5.24 -19.30 -38.34
CA ALA A 497 5.40 -18.94 -36.93
C ALA A 497 6.85 -19.07 -36.39
N VAL A 498 7.73 -19.86 -37.03
CA VAL A 498 9.14 -20.03 -36.60
C VAL A 498 10.08 -19.17 -37.43
N ASN A 499 10.70 -18.20 -36.74
CA ASN A 499 11.66 -17.27 -37.30
C ASN A 499 13.08 -17.56 -36.77
N GLY A 500 13.65 -18.72 -37.10
CA GLY A 500 15.01 -19.09 -36.69
C GLY A 500 15.45 -20.51 -37.09
N PRO A 501 16.73 -20.87 -36.83
CA PRO A 501 17.27 -22.20 -37.08
C PRO A 501 16.64 -23.25 -36.15
N CYS A 502 16.60 -24.51 -36.58
CA CYS A 502 16.12 -25.63 -35.77
C CYS A 502 17.13 -26.77 -35.78
N ALA A 503 17.18 -27.55 -34.69
CA ALA A 503 18.01 -28.75 -34.60
C ALA A 503 17.36 -29.86 -33.77
N THR A 504 17.60 -31.11 -34.15
CA THR A 504 17.38 -32.28 -33.30
C THR A 504 18.52 -32.38 -32.28
N VAL A 505 18.20 -32.60 -31.01
CA VAL A 505 19.14 -32.72 -29.90
C VAL A 505 18.95 -34.09 -29.24
N VAL A 506 19.99 -34.91 -29.22
CA VAL A 506 19.97 -36.23 -28.58
C VAL A 506 20.80 -36.18 -27.29
N ASP A 507 20.16 -36.56 -26.18
CA ASP A 507 20.74 -36.68 -24.85
C ASP A 507 20.47 -38.09 -24.28
N GLY A 508 21.45 -38.98 -24.41
CA GLY A 508 21.28 -40.40 -24.10
C GLY A 508 20.21 -41.05 -24.99
N GLN A 509 19.11 -41.50 -24.38
CA GLN A 509 17.95 -42.08 -25.08
C GLN A 509 16.86 -41.05 -25.41
N ASN A 510 17.02 -39.80 -24.96
CA ASN A 510 16.02 -38.75 -25.15
C ASN A 510 16.33 -37.94 -26.41
N THR A 511 15.30 -37.74 -27.23
CA THR A 511 15.36 -36.85 -28.39
C THR A 511 14.52 -35.60 -28.10
N MET A 512 15.12 -34.43 -28.31
CA MET A 512 14.50 -33.12 -28.18
C MET A 512 14.73 -32.32 -29.46
N TYR A 513 14.07 -31.18 -29.57
CA TYR A 513 14.12 -30.30 -30.72
C TYR A 513 14.37 -28.87 -30.24
N ALA A 514 15.51 -28.30 -30.61
CA ALA A 514 15.86 -26.93 -30.30
C ALA A 514 15.42 -26.00 -31.44
N VAL A 515 14.78 -24.90 -31.09
CA VAL A 515 14.45 -23.80 -31.99
C VAL A 515 15.27 -22.59 -31.55
N GLY A 516 15.79 -21.84 -32.52
CA GLY A 516 16.56 -20.62 -32.29
C GLY A 516 18.03 -20.84 -31.95
N SER A 517 18.85 -19.85 -32.27
CA SER A 517 20.30 -19.87 -32.07
C SER A 517 20.70 -20.22 -30.64
N ALA A 518 20.09 -19.57 -29.65
CA ALA A 518 20.46 -19.71 -28.24
C ALA A 518 20.21 -21.14 -27.70
N ALA A 519 19.08 -21.76 -28.05
CA ALA A 519 18.76 -23.11 -27.61
C ALA A 519 19.69 -24.16 -28.25
N ILE A 520 19.98 -23.99 -29.54
CA ILE A 520 20.91 -24.86 -30.28
C ILE A 520 22.32 -24.76 -29.71
N ALA A 521 22.81 -23.54 -29.48
CA ALA A 521 24.13 -23.31 -28.92
C ALA A 521 24.25 -23.87 -27.49
N SER A 522 23.23 -23.63 -26.65
CA SER A 522 23.17 -24.18 -25.29
C SER A 522 23.22 -25.72 -25.29
N ALA A 523 22.43 -26.36 -26.16
CA ALA A 523 22.43 -27.82 -26.31
C ALA A 523 23.81 -28.35 -26.75
N ALA A 524 24.41 -27.77 -27.78
CA ALA A 524 25.71 -28.17 -28.29
C ALA A 524 26.81 -28.01 -27.23
N ASN A 525 26.84 -26.86 -26.55
CA ASN A 525 27.82 -26.55 -25.50
C ASN A 525 27.67 -27.44 -24.26
N SER A 526 26.49 -28.01 -24.02
CA SER A 526 26.26 -28.99 -22.97
C SER A 526 26.73 -30.42 -23.32
N GLY A 527 27.35 -30.61 -24.49
CA GLY A 527 27.85 -31.90 -24.94
C GLY A 527 26.79 -32.83 -25.54
N LYS A 528 25.56 -32.34 -25.75
CA LYS A 528 24.49 -33.09 -26.42
C LYS A 528 24.77 -33.21 -27.91
N LYS A 529 24.32 -34.30 -28.52
CA LYS A 529 24.47 -34.49 -29.97
C LYS A 529 23.44 -33.63 -30.71
N VAL A 530 23.89 -32.64 -31.46
CA VAL A 530 23.04 -31.68 -32.17
C VAL A 530 23.11 -31.91 -33.68
N THR A 531 21.96 -32.05 -34.31
CA THR A 531 21.79 -32.15 -35.77
C THR A 531 20.86 -31.02 -36.25
N VAL A 532 21.40 -30.03 -36.98
CA VAL A 532 20.64 -28.91 -37.56
C VAL A 532 19.72 -29.41 -38.66
N THR A 533 18.42 -29.08 -38.55
CA THR A 533 17.35 -29.53 -39.44
C THR A 533 16.66 -28.37 -40.18
N LYS A 534 16.83 -27.12 -39.73
CA LYS A 534 16.42 -25.90 -40.45
C LYS A 534 17.53 -24.86 -40.37
N GLY A 535 17.84 -24.26 -41.52
CA GLY A 535 18.90 -23.25 -41.69
C GLY A 535 18.66 -21.95 -40.94
N GLY A 536 19.71 -21.16 -40.79
CA GLY A 536 19.71 -19.90 -40.05
C GLY A 536 21.05 -19.63 -39.38
N GLU A 537 21.16 -18.46 -38.76
CA GLU A 537 22.34 -18.06 -38.00
C GLU A 537 22.33 -18.67 -36.59
N ILE A 538 23.40 -19.39 -36.26
CA ILE A 538 23.66 -19.98 -34.95
C ILE A 538 24.95 -19.35 -34.41
N THR A 539 24.85 -18.68 -33.26
CA THR A 539 25.97 -18.01 -32.58
C THR A 539 26.15 -18.54 -31.16
N GLY A 540 27.37 -18.42 -30.64
CA GLY A 540 27.70 -18.77 -29.26
C GLY A 540 28.05 -20.24 -29.03
N ILE A 541 28.36 -21.01 -30.08
CA ILE A 541 28.90 -22.36 -29.90
C ILE A 541 30.40 -22.26 -29.52
N ASN A 542 30.80 -22.97 -28.46
CA ASN A 542 32.19 -22.95 -27.98
C ASN A 542 33.15 -23.63 -28.95
N ALA A 543 34.42 -23.23 -28.92
CA ALA A 543 35.49 -23.92 -29.64
C ALA A 543 35.52 -25.42 -29.32
N ASN A 544 35.87 -26.23 -30.32
CA ASN A 544 35.94 -27.69 -30.24
C ASN A 544 34.60 -28.42 -30.01
N VAL A 545 33.47 -27.72 -30.01
CA VAL A 545 32.14 -28.34 -29.98
C VAL A 545 31.75 -28.81 -31.38
N LYS A 546 31.14 -29.99 -31.46
CA LYS A 546 30.67 -30.60 -32.70
C LYS A 546 29.17 -30.43 -32.88
N ILE A 547 28.77 -30.10 -34.10
CA ILE A 547 27.38 -30.18 -34.56
C ILE A 547 27.33 -30.91 -35.89
N THR A 548 26.17 -31.45 -36.26
CA THR A 548 25.93 -32.02 -37.59
C THR A 548 24.90 -31.17 -38.33
N VAL A 549 25.08 -30.92 -39.62
CA VAL A 549 24.04 -30.32 -40.48
C VAL A 549 23.42 -31.43 -41.31
N ALA A 550 22.09 -31.60 -41.24
CA ALA A 550 21.38 -32.63 -41.99
C ALA A 550 21.47 -32.39 -43.52
N ASP A 551 21.38 -33.47 -44.28
CA ASP A 551 21.40 -33.38 -45.75
C ASP A 551 20.22 -32.56 -46.27
N GLY A 552 20.48 -31.67 -47.23
CA GLY A 552 19.48 -30.79 -47.82
C GLY A 552 19.17 -29.52 -47.04
N VAL A 553 19.79 -29.30 -45.87
CA VAL A 553 19.66 -28.05 -45.11
C VAL A 553 20.62 -26.98 -45.64
N GLY A 554 20.07 -25.90 -46.20
CA GLY A 554 20.81 -24.73 -46.68
C GLY A 554 20.93 -23.61 -45.66
N ASP A 555 21.72 -22.59 -45.98
CA ASP A 555 21.82 -21.31 -45.25
C ASP A 555 22.13 -21.41 -43.74
N VAL A 556 22.94 -22.39 -43.36
CA VAL A 556 23.47 -22.52 -41.98
C VAL A 556 24.73 -21.68 -41.83
N THR A 557 24.75 -20.79 -40.84
CA THR A 557 25.97 -20.14 -40.38
C THR A 557 26.20 -20.44 -38.89
N VAL A 558 27.44 -20.73 -38.53
CA VAL A 558 27.85 -21.06 -37.15
C VAL A 558 28.96 -20.12 -36.74
N ASN A 559 28.70 -19.26 -35.77
CA ASN A 559 29.60 -18.18 -35.34
C ASN A 559 30.10 -17.32 -36.52
N GLY A 560 29.23 -17.05 -37.49
CA GLY A 560 29.55 -16.28 -38.69
C GLY A 560 30.14 -17.08 -39.87
N GLU A 561 30.51 -18.35 -39.66
CA GLU A 561 31.08 -19.20 -40.72
C GLU A 561 30.01 -20.02 -41.43
N LYS A 562 30.08 -20.10 -42.76
CA LYS A 562 29.11 -20.89 -43.56
C LYS A 562 29.41 -22.39 -43.45
N VAL A 563 28.40 -23.17 -43.05
CA VAL A 563 28.53 -24.62 -42.83
C VAL A 563 27.68 -25.39 -43.83
N SER A 564 28.25 -26.44 -44.43
CA SER A 564 27.55 -27.35 -45.35
C SER A 564 27.08 -28.61 -44.63
N SER A 565 26.33 -29.49 -45.30
CA SER A 565 25.87 -30.75 -44.70
C SER A 565 27.04 -31.63 -44.22
N GLY A 566 26.82 -32.37 -43.12
CA GLY A 566 27.82 -33.19 -42.47
C GLY A 566 28.25 -32.68 -41.08
N GLU A 567 29.24 -33.35 -40.49
CA GLU A 567 29.80 -32.96 -39.20
C GLU A 567 30.67 -31.69 -39.32
N TYR A 568 30.45 -30.74 -38.41
CA TYR A 568 31.22 -29.51 -38.27
C TYR A 568 31.74 -29.37 -36.84
N THR A 569 33.03 -29.11 -36.70
CA THR A 569 33.66 -28.81 -35.40
C THR A 569 34.01 -27.33 -35.40
N VAL A 570 33.54 -26.59 -34.39
CA VAL A 570 33.88 -25.16 -34.27
C VAL A 570 35.38 -25.03 -34.04
N PRO A 571 36.10 -24.30 -34.93
CA PRO A 571 37.54 -24.15 -34.81
C PRO A 571 37.92 -23.41 -33.52
N GLU A 572 39.08 -23.73 -32.97
CA GLU A 572 39.66 -22.98 -31.87
C GLU A 572 40.04 -21.57 -32.35
N GLU A 573 39.64 -20.54 -31.62
CA GLU A 573 39.96 -19.16 -31.96
C GLU A 573 41.49 -19.01 -31.96
N GLN A 574 42.08 -18.86 -33.15
CA GLN A 574 43.50 -18.55 -33.25
C GLN A 574 43.70 -17.14 -32.71
N LYS A 575 44.14 -17.02 -31.44
CA LYS A 575 44.78 -15.78 -31.00
C LYS A 575 45.89 -15.46 -32.00
N PRO A 576 45.95 -14.26 -32.59
CA PRO A 576 47.04 -13.92 -33.49
C PRO A 576 48.34 -14.18 -32.75
N SER A 577 49.18 -15.06 -33.30
CA SER A 577 50.54 -15.23 -32.82
C SER A 577 51.21 -13.87 -33.00
N ASN A 578 51.49 -13.17 -31.90
CA ASN A 578 52.56 -12.19 -31.90
C ASN A 578 53.85 -12.95 -32.17
N ASN A 579 54.15 -13.18 -33.46
CA ASN A 579 55.45 -13.63 -33.92
C ASN A 579 56.43 -12.49 -33.66
N TYR A 580 56.99 -12.46 -32.45
CA TYR A 580 58.30 -11.88 -32.24
C TYR A 580 59.29 -12.68 -33.08
N TYR A 581 59.58 -12.18 -34.28
CA TYR A 581 60.77 -12.61 -35.02
C TYR A 581 61.99 -12.20 -34.21
N TYR A 582 62.59 -13.16 -33.50
CA TYR A 582 63.98 -13.06 -33.07
C TYR A 582 64.86 -13.12 -34.33
N TYR A 583 65.35 -11.97 -34.76
CA TYR A 583 66.48 -11.88 -35.69
C TYR A 583 67.75 -11.64 -34.87
N SER A 584 68.80 -12.43 -35.11
CA SER A 584 70.15 -12.26 -34.54
C SER A 584 71.16 -12.05 -35.68
N PRO A 585 72.28 -11.35 -35.43
CA PRO A 585 72.57 -10.08 -36.11
C PRO A 585 73.72 -10.10 -37.14
N SER A 586 73.71 -9.12 -38.04
CA SER A 586 74.83 -8.39 -38.71
C SER A 586 74.19 -7.39 -39.68
N THR A 587 74.55 -6.12 -39.88
CA THR A 587 75.76 -5.31 -39.69
C THR A 587 75.35 -3.81 -39.77
N THR A 588 75.98 -2.93 -38.97
CA THR A 588 76.28 -1.48 -39.18
C THR A 588 75.32 -0.56 -39.97
N THR A 589 74.70 0.45 -39.34
CA THR A 589 75.13 1.89 -39.33
C THR A 589 74.08 2.86 -38.74
N THR A 590 74.54 3.67 -37.77
CA THR A 590 74.22 5.08 -37.38
C THR A 590 72.89 5.79 -37.72
N ASP A 591 72.17 6.10 -36.63
CA ASP A 591 71.90 7.46 -36.08
C ASP A 591 70.65 8.31 -36.47
N THR A 592 70.08 8.88 -35.40
CA THR A 592 69.20 10.07 -35.25
C THR A 592 67.64 10.01 -35.34
N THR A 593 67.05 10.28 -34.17
CA THR A 593 65.93 11.22 -33.84
C THR A 593 64.43 10.79 -33.80
N LYS A 594 63.93 10.73 -32.54
CA LYS A 594 62.70 11.29 -31.92
C LYS A 594 61.45 11.63 -32.78
N GLY A 595 60.29 11.09 -32.37
CA GLY A 595 58.96 11.67 -32.62
C GLY A 595 57.79 10.88 -31.97
N SER A 596 57.02 11.54 -31.11
CA SER A 596 55.97 11.07 -30.17
C SER A 596 54.71 10.39 -30.78
N PRO A 597 53.89 9.65 -29.97
CA PRO A 597 52.76 8.86 -30.47
C PRO A 597 51.47 9.68 -30.66
N LYS A 598 50.68 9.32 -31.68
CA LYS A 598 49.33 9.86 -31.92
C LYS A 598 48.25 8.88 -31.44
N THR A 599 47.49 9.34 -30.43
CA THR A 599 46.04 9.19 -30.22
C THR A 599 45.38 7.84 -30.57
N PHE A 600 45.00 7.09 -29.53
CA PHE A 600 43.97 6.06 -29.58
C PHE A 600 42.58 6.72 -29.62
N ASP A 601 41.73 6.26 -30.53
CA ASP A 601 40.30 6.50 -30.52
C ASP A 601 39.55 5.16 -30.43
N ALA A 602 38.34 5.25 -29.89
CA ALA A 602 37.56 4.25 -29.20
C ALA A 602 37.06 3.07 -30.05
N GLY A 603 36.85 1.93 -29.38
CA GLY A 603 36.17 0.76 -29.95
C GLY A 603 35.83 -0.27 -28.88
N ILE A 604 34.63 -0.12 -28.31
CA ILE A 604 33.66 -1.16 -27.94
C ILE A 604 34.21 -2.57 -27.58
N GLY A 605 33.96 -3.00 -26.33
CA GLY A 605 34.09 -4.39 -25.91
C GLY A 605 33.23 -4.68 -24.68
N ILE A 606 32.03 -5.18 -24.93
CA ILE A 606 30.99 -5.59 -23.97
C ILE A 606 31.40 -6.87 -23.22
N TYR A 607 31.08 -6.86 -21.92
CA TYR A 607 30.71 -7.96 -21.02
C TYR A 607 31.05 -9.41 -21.37
N ALA A 608 31.72 -10.10 -20.43
CA ALA A 608 31.39 -11.47 -20.06
C ALA A 608 31.68 -11.77 -18.58
N LEU A 609 30.67 -12.35 -17.94
CA LEU A 609 30.73 -13.38 -16.89
C LEU A 609 31.08 -12.98 -15.45
N THR A 610 30.06 -12.65 -14.66
CA THR A 610 30.01 -12.95 -13.22
C THR A 610 29.13 -14.17 -12.98
N ALA A 611 29.76 -15.32 -12.78
CA ALA A 611 29.28 -16.36 -11.89
C ALA A 611 30.34 -16.51 -10.81
N VAL A 612 29.96 -16.55 -9.53
CA VAL A 612 30.62 -17.34 -8.48
C VAL A 612 29.95 -17.08 -7.11
N LEU A 613 29.39 -18.18 -6.60
CA LEU A 613 29.34 -18.65 -5.20
C LEU A 613 28.78 -17.72 -4.11
N SER A 614 27.65 -18.16 -3.56
CA SER A 614 27.20 -17.85 -2.21
C SER A 614 28.26 -18.26 -1.19
N VAL A 615 28.87 -17.26 -0.55
CA VAL A 615 29.79 -17.43 0.59
C VAL A 615 28.96 -17.37 1.87
N THR A 616 28.95 -18.47 2.61
CA THR A 616 28.64 -18.51 4.04
C THR A 616 29.63 -17.66 4.81
N GLY A 617 29.12 -16.81 5.69
CA GLY A 617 29.90 -15.79 6.38
C GLY A 617 30.95 -16.36 7.33
N MET A 618 32.12 -15.72 7.35
CA MET A 618 32.97 -15.58 8.54
C MET A 618 33.70 -14.24 8.44
N ALA A 619 33.49 -13.41 9.46
CA ALA A 619 34.16 -12.13 9.64
C ALA A 619 35.61 -12.36 10.10
N TRP A 620 36.56 -11.63 9.51
CA TRP A 620 37.85 -11.40 10.15
C TRP A 620 38.34 -9.98 9.88
N THR A 621 38.54 -9.23 10.96
CA THR A 621 39.04 -7.87 11.02
C THR A 621 40.56 -7.85 11.08
N ALA A 622 41.24 -7.12 10.19
CA ALA A 622 42.63 -6.72 10.41
C ALA A 622 43.06 -5.46 9.62
N LYS A 623 42.95 -4.32 10.33
CA LYS A 623 43.93 -3.24 10.52
C LYS A 623 45.04 -3.04 9.45
N LYS A 624 45.00 -1.89 8.78
CA LYS A 624 46.06 -1.36 7.90
C LYS A 624 47.10 -0.57 8.72
N ARG A 625 48.38 -0.82 8.47
CA ARG A 625 49.51 0.02 8.92
C ARG A 625 50.13 0.69 7.70
N GLU A 626 50.51 1.95 7.89
CA GLU A 626 51.14 2.88 6.95
C GLU A 626 52.51 2.37 6.46
N ASN A 627 52.79 2.59 5.18
CA ASN A 627 53.80 3.54 4.70
C ASN A 627 53.63 3.78 3.19
#